data_AF-A0A0Q8JHK9-F1
#
_entry.id   AF-A0A0Q8JHK9-F1
#
_cell.length_a   1.000
_cell.length_b   1.000
_cell.length_c   1.000
_cell.angle_alpha   90.00
_cell.angle_beta   90.00
_cell.angle_gamma   90.00
#
_symmetry.space_group_name_H-M   'P 1'
#
loop_
_entity.id
_entity.type
_entity.pdbx_description
1 polymer ?
#
loop_
_entity_poly.entity_id
_entity_poly.type
_entity_poly.pdbx_seq_one_letter_code
_entity_poly.pdbx_strand_id
1 'polypeptide(L)'
;MAACNSGNAASEAAAATSAPPPAATAPAEAAPAPAPDANAQAAAMPAAAPSAAPAPADSATIVKNTEAALSKGMAYGDFRKAVLAQGWQPLVDPQCKANVVGGKYEKICKADPGLCQVCDDLPELNSCSGDAHCLVQFTHAGVTGVLQATGYGEAQYWKDSGKDSGFKVTGWELAAKAD
;
A
#
# COMPACT_ATOMS: atom_id res chain seq x y z
N MET A 1 12.76 -36.88 31.13
CA MET A 1 11.78 -37.66 30.36
C MET A 1 10.40 -37.24 30.85
N ALA A 2 9.71 -36.39 30.10
CA ALA A 2 8.36 -35.94 30.40
C ALA A 2 7.46 -36.32 29.23
N ALA A 3 6.45 -37.12 29.51
CA ALA A 3 5.44 -37.57 28.57
C ALA A 3 4.30 -36.54 28.54
N CYS A 4 3.95 -36.06 27.36
CA CYS A 4 2.63 -35.47 27.10
C CYS A 4 1.92 -36.35 26.07
N ASN A 5 0.87 -36.99 26.56
CA ASN A 5 -0.01 -37.92 25.87
C ASN A 5 -0.94 -37.19 24.89
N SER A 6 -1.21 -37.88 23.79
CA SER A 6 -2.04 -37.51 22.66
C SER A 6 -3.52 -37.42 23.05
N GLY A 7 -4.18 -36.36 22.61
CA GLY A 7 -5.64 -36.20 22.65
C GLY A 7 -6.16 -35.87 21.25
N ASN A 8 -6.59 -36.91 20.54
CA ASN A 8 -7.25 -36.86 19.24
C ASN A 8 -8.77 -36.67 19.44
N ALA A 9 -9.35 -35.68 18.77
CA ALA A 9 -10.80 -35.64 18.50
C ALA A 9 -11.07 -34.82 17.22
N ALA A 10 -11.29 -35.54 16.12
CA ALA A 10 -12.22 -35.16 15.03
C ALA A 10 -13.64 -35.02 15.64
N SER A 11 -14.63 -34.31 15.11
CA SER A 11 -15.02 -33.86 13.77
C SER A 11 -15.84 -32.56 14.00
N GLU A 12 -16.07 -31.68 13.02
CA GLU A 12 -17.25 -31.75 12.17
C GLU A 12 -17.09 -30.79 10.98
N ALA A 13 -17.46 -31.32 9.82
CA ALA A 13 -17.51 -30.64 8.54
C ALA A 13 -18.84 -29.90 8.36
N ALA A 14 -18.80 -28.70 7.80
CA ALA A 14 -19.93 -28.10 7.10
C ALA A 14 -19.41 -27.37 5.86
N ALA A 15 -19.39 -28.10 4.75
CA ALA A 15 -19.15 -27.56 3.41
C ALA A 15 -20.43 -26.88 2.91
N ALA A 16 -20.34 -25.61 2.52
CA ALA A 16 -21.38 -24.91 1.77
C ALA A 16 -20.97 -24.87 0.30
N THR A 17 -21.46 -25.85 -0.46
CA THR A 17 -21.25 -26.01 -1.90
C THR A 17 -22.16 -25.05 -2.66
N SER A 18 -21.57 -24.25 -3.56
CA SER A 18 -22.29 -23.47 -4.58
C SER A 18 -22.55 -24.32 -5.82
N ALA A 19 -23.73 -24.20 -6.43
CA ALA A 19 -24.01 -24.63 -7.81
C ALA A 19 -25.23 -23.87 -8.40
N PRO A 20 -25.33 -23.74 -9.75
CA PRO A 20 -25.89 -22.58 -10.45
C PRO A 20 -27.29 -22.81 -11.06
N PRO A 21 -27.97 -21.76 -11.57
CA PRO A 21 -29.15 -21.91 -12.44
C PRO A 21 -28.79 -22.06 -13.95
N PRO A 22 -29.69 -22.63 -14.77
CA PRO A 22 -29.40 -23.13 -16.12
C PRO A 22 -29.57 -22.12 -17.26
N ALA A 23 -28.96 -22.45 -18.41
CA ALA A 23 -29.08 -21.77 -19.70
C ALA A 23 -30.36 -22.18 -20.48
N ALA A 24 -30.94 -21.25 -21.23
CA ALA A 24 -31.88 -21.55 -22.31
C ALA A 24 -31.95 -20.43 -23.38
N THR A 25 -31.44 -20.77 -24.58
CA THR A 25 -31.99 -20.53 -25.94
C THR A 25 -32.34 -19.11 -26.45
N ALA A 26 -31.71 -18.77 -27.60
CA ALA A 26 -32.16 -17.77 -28.57
C ALA A 26 -33.40 -18.25 -29.38
N PRO A 27 -34.14 -17.32 -30.05
CA PRO A 27 -34.02 -17.24 -31.51
C PRO A 27 -34.08 -15.80 -32.09
N ALA A 28 -33.98 -15.75 -33.42
CA ALA A 28 -33.57 -14.66 -34.31
C ALA A 28 -34.62 -13.61 -34.71
N GLU A 29 -34.13 -12.40 -35.02
CA GLU A 29 -34.35 -11.53 -36.20
C GLU A 29 -35.77 -11.21 -36.73
N ALA A 30 -36.14 -9.91 -36.79
CA ALA A 30 -36.80 -9.25 -37.94
C ALA A 30 -37.02 -7.72 -37.75
N ALA A 31 -36.31 -6.92 -38.55
CA ALA A 31 -36.65 -5.66 -39.27
C ALA A 31 -37.27 -4.39 -38.60
N PRO A 32 -37.09 -3.17 -39.19
CA PRO A 32 -37.22 -1.88 -38.51
C PRO A 32 -38.41 -0.97 -38.94
N ALA A 33 -38.51 0.18 -38.24
CA ALA A 33 -39.19 1.48 -38.54
C ALA A 33 -40.50 1.77 -37.76
N PRO A 34 -40.95 3.05 -37.63
CA PRO A 34 -40.34 4.35 -37.97
C PRO A 34 -40.22 5.34 -36.78
N ALA A 35 -39.50 6.44 -36.99
CA ALA A 35 -39.45 7.61 -36.09
C ALA A 35 -40.76 8.43 -36.12
N PRO A 36 -40.99 9.25 -35.08
CA PRO A 36 -41.48 10.60 -35.35
C PRO A 36 -40.62 11.70 -34.71
N ASP A 37 -40.50 12.78 -35.48
CA ASP A 37 -39.84 14.04 -35.20
C ASP A 37 -40.37 14.82 -33.99
N ALA A 38 -39.45 15.63 -33.45
CA ALA A 38 -39.63 16.95 -32.85
C ALA A 38 -40.49 17.10 -31.58
N ASN A 39 -39.83 17.45 -30.45
CA ASN A 39 -39.96 18.81 -29.92
C ASN A 39 -38.86 19.16 -28.90
N ALA A 40 -38.57 20.45 -28.85
CA ALA A 40 -37.54 21.20 -28.15
C ALA A 40 -37.31 20.89 -26.67
N GLN A 41 -36.04 20.95 -26.24
CA GLN A 41 -35.52 22.04 -25.39
C GLN A 41 -34.02 21.80 -25.10
N ALA A 42 -33.16 22.49 -25.85
CA ALA A 42 -31.77 22.64 -25.47
C ALA A 42 -31.70 23.57 -24.26
N ALA A 43 -31.73 23.00 -23.07
CA ALA A 43 -31.32 23.70 -21.86
C ALA A 43 -29.80 23.96 -21.99
N ALA A 44 -29.43 25.20 -22.27
CA ALA A 44 -28.06 25.65 -22.17
C ALA A 44 -27.57 25.41 -20.74
N MET A 45 -26.81 24.34 -20.53
CA MET A 45 -26.10 24.13 -19.28
C MET A 45 -25.07 25.26 -19.14
N PRO A 46 -24.97 25.93 -17.99
CA PRO A 46 -23.89 26.88 -17.76
C PRO A 46 -22.56 26.14 -17.90
N ALA A 47 -21.69 26.67 -18.75
CA ALA A 47 -20.33 26.18 -18.89
C ALA A 47 -19.67 26.18 -17.50
N ALA A 48 -19.32 24.99 -17.01
CA ALA A 48 -18.56 24.84 -15.79
C ALA A 48 -17.27 25.64 -15.94
N ALA A 49 -17.09 26.65 -15.08
CA ALA A 49 -15.85 27.39 -15.00
C ALA A 49 -14.69 26.39 -14.82
N PRO A 50 -13.52 26.60 -15.45
CA PRO A 50 -12.37 25.75 -15.21
C PRO A 50 -12.07 25.77 -13.71
N SER A 51 -12.25 24.62 -13.07
CA SER A 51 -11.86 24.41 -11.69
C SER A 51 -10.37 24.70 -11.62
N ALA A 52 -10.02 25.86 -11.04
CA ALA A 52 -8.63 26.25 -10.88
C ALA A 52 -7.93 25.13 -10.13
N ALA A 53 -7.01 24.44 -10.81
CA ALA A 53 -6.16 23.46 -10.16
C ALA A 53 -5.45 24.20 -9.01
N PRO A 54 -5.41 23.63 -7.79
CA PRO A 54 -4.71 24.26 -6.69
C PRO A 54 -3.27 24.54 -7.13
N ALA A 55 -2.79 25.76 -6.87
CA ALA A 55 -1.41 26.11 -7.11
C ALA A 55 -0.50 25.06 -6.43
N PRO A 56 0.61 24.65 -7.07
CA PRO A 56 1.52 23.69 -6.46
C PRO A 56 1.94 24.23 -5.09
N ALA A 57 1.67 23.45 -4.04
CA ALA A 57 2.13 23.79 -2.71
C ALA A 57 3.67 23.87 -2.73
N ASP A 58 4.22 24.92 -2.14
CA ASP A 58 5.67 25.04 -1.98
C ASP A 58 6.21 23.86 -1.15
N SER A 59 7.44 23.42 -1.45
CA SER A 59 8.08 22.28 -0.79
C SER A 59 8.01 22.36 0.75
N ALA A 60 8.20 23.55 1.33
CA ALA A 60 8.15 23.73 2.77
C ALA A 60 6.75 23.49 3.34
N THR A 61 5.71 23.82 2.59
CA THR A 61 4.32 23.58 3.00
C THR A 61 4.00 22.09 2.96
N ILE A 62 4.46 21.38 1.91
CA ILE A 62 4.29 19.92 1.79
C ILE A 62 4.93 19.20 2.99
N VAL A 63 6.19 19.54 3.30
CA VAL A 63 6.93 18.94 4.42
C VAL A 63 6.21 19.23 5.74
N LYS A 64 5.86 20.49 6.01
CA LYS A 64 5.17 20.88 7.25
C LYS A 64 3.83 20.17 7.44
N ASN A 65 3.04 20.05 6.38
CA ASN A 65 1.76 19.32 6.43
C ASN A 65 1.97 17.83 6.68
N THR A 66 3.02 17.27 6.10
CA THR A 66 3.42 15.88 6.35
C THR A 66 3.79 15.69 7.80
N GLU A 67 4.72 16.48 8.35
CA GLU A 67 5.14 16.37 9.76
C GLU A 67 3.97 16.54 10.74
N ALA A 68 3.02 17.44 10.44
CA ALA A 68 1.84 17.65 11.28
C ALA A 68 0.89 16.43 11.33
N ALA A 69 0.93 15.56 10.32
CA ALA A 69 0.15 14.33 10.26
C ALA A 69 0.84 13.12 10.92
N LEU A 70 2.10 13.27 11.34
CA LEU A 70 2.93 12.19 11.86
C LEU A 70 3.10 12.28 13.37
N SER A 71 3.35 11.14 13.99
CA SER A 71 3.61 11.07 15.43
C SER A 71 4.56 9.94 15.75
N LYS A 72 5.55 10.23 16.61
CA LYS A 72 6.47 9.20 17.10
C LYS A 72 5.70 8.12 17.86
N GLY A 73 6.03 6.86 17.61
CA GLY A 73 5.40 5.69 18.21
C GLY A 73 4.10 5.24 17.52
N MET A 74 3.64 5.95 16.49
CA MET A 74 2.50 5.47 15.70
C MET A 74 2.85 4.18 14.95
N ALA A 75 1.84 3.35 14.67
CA ALA A 75 2.02 2.19 13.82
C ALA A 75 2.52 2.62 12.44
N TYR A 76 3.42 1.83 11.88
CA TYR A 76 3.94 2.10 10.55
C TYR A 76 2.84 2.11 9.48
N GLY A 77 1.84 1.23 9.58
CA GLY A 77 0.71 1.21 8.65
C GLY A 77 -0.09 2.52 8.66
N ASP A 78 -0.21 3.18 9.82
CA ASP A 78 -0.86 4.48 9.95
C ASP A 78 0.03 5.61 9.41
N PHE A 79 1.34 5.54 9.69
CA PHE A 79 2.34 6.46 9.15
C PHE A 79 2.31 6.44 7.62
N ARG A 80 2.36 5.24 7.02
CA ARG A 80 2.35 5.05 5.58
C ARG A 80 1.10 5.65 4.96
N LYS A 81 -0.08 5.39 5.53
CA LYS A 81 -1.34 5.99 5.05
C LYS A 81 -1.28 7.52 5.09
N ALA A 82 -0.78 8.11 6.17
CA ALA A 82 -0.66 9.56 6.31
C ALA A 82 0.30 10.16 5.28
N VAL A 83 1.47 9.55 5.09
CA VAL A 83 2.48 9.99 4.10
C VAL A 83 1.92 9.90 2.67
N LEU A 84 1.31 8.78 2.30
CA LEU A 84 0.70 8.61 0.97
C LEU A 84 -0.46 9.58 0.72
N ALA A 85 -1.26 9.90 1.75
CA ALA A 85 -2.34 10.88 1.64
C ALA A 85 -1.84 12.32 1.37
N GLN A 86 -0.59 12.62 1.75
CA GLN A 86 0.07 13.89 1.42
C GLN A 86 0.74 13.89 0.03
N GLY A 87 0.54 12.83 -0.77
CA GLY A 87 1.04 12.73 -2.15
C GLY A 87 2.45 12.15 -2.29
N TRP A 88 3.09 11.77 -1.18
CA TRP A 88 4.39 11.08 -1.24
C TRP A 88 4.23 9.70 -1.87
N GLN A 89 5.28 9.24 -2.55
CA GLN A 89 5.34 7.96 -3.23
C GLN A 89 6.44 7.10 -2.61
N PRO A 90 6.24 5.78 -2.47
CA PRO A 90 7.30 4.87 -2.07
C PRO A 90 8.51 4.98 -2.99
N LEU A 91 9.70 5.09 -2.43
CA LEU A 91 10.94 5.04 -3.20
C LEU A 91 11.45 3.60 -3.24
N VAL A 92 11.34 2.96 -4.40
CA VAL A 92 11.83 1.60 -4.62
C VAL A 92 13.34 1.52 -4.44
N ASP A 93 13.80 0.67 -3.51
CA ASP A 93 15.22 0.37 -3.36
C ASP A 93 15.58 -0.98 -4.01
N PRO A 94 16.36 -0.99 -5.12
CA PRO A 94 16.82 -2.22 -5.74
C PRO A 94 17.78 -3.03 -4.85
N GLN A 95 18.34 -2.44 -3.79
CA GLN A 95 19.22 -3.10 -2.84
C GLN A 95 18.51 -3.63 -1.59
N CYS A 96 17.18 -3.48 -1.47
CA CYS A 96 16.45 -3.91 -0.27
C CYS A 96 16.78 -5.36 0.13
N LYS A 97 16.76 -6.30 -0.82
CA LYS A 97 17.02 -7.72 -0.51
C LYS A 97 18.44 -7.94 0.00
N ALA A 98 19.43 -7.27 -0.58
CA ALA A 98 20.80 -7.31 -0.10
C ALA A 98 20.95 -6.66 1.28
N ASN A 99 20.21 -5.57 1.55
CA ASN A 99 20.28 -4.81 2.80
C ASN A 99 19.53 -5.51 3.96
N VAL A 100 18.44 -6.22 3.68
CA VAL A 100 17.60 -6.90 4.68
C VAL A 100 18.09 -8.33 4.94
N VAL A 101 18.47 -9.06 3.90
CA VAL A 101 18.83 -10.49 3.99
C VAL A 101 20.36 -10.70 3.97
N GLY A 102 21.12 -9.71 3.50
CA GLY A 102 22.58 -9.76 3.41
C GLY A 102 23.10 -10.21 2.04
N GLY A 103 24.44 -10.23 1.88
CA GLY A 103 25.12 -10.45 0.60
C GLY A 103 24.97 -11.84 -0.05
N LYS A 104 24.11 -12.73 0.46
CA LYS A 104 23.75 -14.01 -0.15
C LYS A 104 22.25 -14.13 -0.41
N TYR A 105 21.55 -13.00 -0.48
CA TYR A 105 20.09 -12.96 -0.58
C TYR A 105 19.58 -13.81 -1.73
N GLU A 106 20.25 -13.89 -2.89
CA GLU A 106 19.75 -14.69 -4.03
C GLU A 106 19.60 -16.18 -3.70
N LYS A 107 20.53 -16.74 -2.91
CA LYS A 107 20.46 -18.14 -2.46
C LYS A 107 19.44 -18.30 -1.35
N ILE A 108 19.38 -17.35 -0.42
CA ILE A 108 18.49 -17.38 0.74
C ILE A 108 17.03 -17.22 0.29
N CYS A 109 16.71 -16.18 -0.49
CA CYS A 109 15.39 -15.94 -1.07
C CYS A 109 14.91 -17.10 -1.95
N LYS A 110 15.82 -17.81 -2.62
CA LYS A 110 15.44 -18.97 -3.43
C LYS A 110 15.06 -20.17 -2.57
N ALA A 111 15.72 -20.35 -1.43
CA ALA A 111 15.42 -21.43 -0.49
C ALA A 111 14.17 -21.11 0.35
N ASP A 112 14.01 -19.86 0.74
CA ASP A 112 12.85 -19.35 1.49
C ASP A 112 12.45 -17.96 0.94
N PRO A 113 11.46 -17.92 0.02
CA PRO A 113 10.96 -16.68 -0.55
C PRO A 113 10.36 -15.72 0.47
N GLY A 114 9.87 -16.23 1.60
CA GLY A 114 9.22 -15.43 2.64
C GLY A 114 10.17 -14.40 3.26
N LEU A 115 11.47 -14.73 3.34
CA LEU A 115 12.50 -13.84 3.89
C LEU A 115 12.72 -12.57 3.07
N CYS A 116 12.32 -12.58 1.79
CA CYS A 116 12.56 -11.48 0.86
C CYS A 116 11.28 -10.80 0.39
N GLN A 117 10.13 -11.41 0.68
CA GLN A 117 8.82 -10.93 0.27
C GLN A 117 8.54 -9.52 0.80
N VAL A 118 9.05 -9.18 1.99
CA VAL A 118 8.87 -7.84 2.57
C VAL A 118 9.44 -6.73 1.66
N CYS A 119 10.51 -6.99 0.91
CA CYS A 119 11.07 -6.03 -0.05
C CYS A 119 10.20 -5.86 -1.30
N ASP A 120 9.40 -6.86 -1.65
CA ASP A 120 8.47 -6.79 -2.78
C ASP A 120 7.13 -6.15 -2.35
N ASP A 121 6.69 -6.40 -1.12
CA ASP A 121 5.46 -5.88 -0.53
C ASP A 121 5.59 -4.42 -0.03
N LEU A 122 6.78 -4.04 0.41
CA LEU A 122 7.08 -2.73 0.98
C LEU A 122 8.16 -2.04 0.13
N PRO A 123 7.81 -1.47 -1.04
CA PRO A 123 8.78 -0.91 -1.98
C PRO A 123 9.63 0.22 -1.38
N GLU A 124 9.10 0.98 -0.44
CA GLU A 124 9.83 2.00 0.29
C GLU A 124 10.89 1.46 1.27
N LEU A 125 10.91 0.15 1.54
CA LEU A 125 11.88 -0.45 2.46
C LEU A 125 13.28 -0.43 1.85
N ASN A 126 14.20 0.21 2.56
CA ASN A 126 15.60 0.32 2.14
C ASN A 126 16.49 -0.68 2.88
N SER A 127 16.35 -0.76 4.20
CA SER A 127 17.14 -1.67 5.03
C SER A 127 16.42 -2.04 6.32
N CYS A 128 16.69 -3.22 6.86
CA CYS A 128 16.37 -3.59 8.24
C CYS A 128 17.60 -4.23 8.87
N SER A 129 18.05 -3.71 10.00
CA SER A 129 19.16 -4.28 10.77
C SER A 129 18.67 -5.40 11.69
N GLY A 130 19.60 -6.25 12.15
CA GLY A 130 19.30 -7.39 13.02
C GLY A 130 18.80 -7.03 14.43
N ASP A 131 18.86 -5.75 14.80
CA ASP A 131 18.27 -5.17 16.02
C ASP A 131 16.89 -4.54 15.79
N ALA A 132 16.23 -4.92 14.68
CA ALA A 132 14.87 -4.53 14.32
C ALA A 132 14.67 -3.03 14.01
N HIS A 133 15.73 -2.31 13.68
CA HIS A 133 15.62 -0.97 13.09
C HIS A 133 15.50 -1.05 11.57
N CYS A 134 14.45 -0.47 11.01
CA CYS A 134 14.23 -0.43 9.58
C CYS A 134 14.20 1.00 9.06
N LEU A 135 14.81 1.24 7.91
CA LEU A 135 14.78 2.50 7.19
C LEU A 135 13.83 2.38 6.00
N VAL A 136 12.89 3.31 5.90
CA VAL A 136 11.99 3.44 4.74
C VAL A 136 12.15 4.80 4.08
N GLN A 137 11.82 4.89 2.80
CA GLN A 137 12.08 6.07 1.99
C GLN A 137 10.90 6.42 1.07
N PHE A 138 10.56 7.71 1.05
CA PHE A 138 9.51 8.25 0.18
C PHE A 138 10.00 9.46 -0.60
N THR A 139 9.47 9.65 -1.80
CA THR A 139 9.76 10.81 -2.65
C THR A 139 8.47 11.57 -2.98
N HIS A 140 8.59 12.86 -3.27
CA HIS A 140 7.46 13.71 -3.64
C HIS A 140 7.86 14.64 -4.78
N ALA A 141 7.03 14.78 -5.82
CA ALA A 141 7.36 15.56 -7.01
C ALA A 141 7.63 17.05 -6.71
N GLY A 142 6.97 17.59 -5.69
CA GLY A 142 7.15 18.98 -5.23
C GLY A 142 8.20 19.18 -4.14
N VAL A 143 9.00 18.16 -3.77
CA VAL A 143 10.03 18.28 -2.72
C VAL A 143 11.36 17.76 -3.24
N THR A 144 12.42 18.57 -3.12
CA THR A 144 13.78 18.10 -3.40
C THR A 144 14.29 17.29 -2.22
N GLY A 145 14.62 16.02 -2.43
CA GLY A 145 15.09 15.10 -1.40
C GLY A 145 14.20 13.89 -1.22
N VAL A 146 14.42 13.19 -0.09
CA VAL A 146 13.72 11.95 0.28
C VAL A 146 13.28 12.06 1.72
N LEU A 147 12.01 11.77 1.99
CA LEU A 147 11.53 11.58 3.35
C LEU A 147 12.01 10.20 3.82
N GLN A 148 12.94 10.20 4.76
CA GLN A 148 13.44 8.99 5.41
C GLN A 148 12.74 8.83 6.75
N ALA A 149 12.25 7.62 7.04
CA ALA A 149 11.69 7.30 8.34
C ALA A 149 12.30 6.03 8.90
N THR A 150 12.59 6.06 10.21
CA THR A 150 13.04 4.90 10.94
C THR A 150 11.85 4.26 11.63
N GLY A 151 11.67 2.96 11.40
CA GLY A 151 10.79 2.11 12.17
C GLY A 151 11.57 1.20 13.11
N TYR A 152 10.94 0.79 14.20
CA TYR A 152 11.44 -0.23 15.11
C TYR A 152 10.42 -1.37 15.24
N GLY A 153 10.91 -2.60 15.16
CA GLY A 153 10.13 -3.82 15.24
C GLY A 153 10.15 -4.64 13.94
N GLU A 154 9.20 -5.56 13.80
CA GLU A 154 9.21 -6.53 12.71
C GLU A 154 8.46 -6.00 11.48
N ALA A 155 9.18 -5.75 10.39
CA ALA A 155 8.63 -5.14 9.17
C ALA A 155 7.47 -5.93 8.54
N GLN A 156 7.28 -7.22 8.85
CA GLN A 156 6.10 -7.97 8.40
C GLN A 156 4.77 -7.39 8.92
N TYR A 157 4.79 -6.64 10.03
CA TYR A 157 3.61 -5.96 10.60
C TYR A 157 3.36 -4.58 9.96
N TRP A 158 3.93 -4.31 8.78
CA TRP A 158 3.82 -3.01 8.12
C TRP A 158 2.38 -2.58 7.81
N LYS A 159 1.45 -3.53 7.67
CA LYS A 159 0.03 -3.25 7.42
C LYS A 159 -0.75 -2.96 8.70
N ASP A 160 -0.19 -3.29 9.86
CA ASP A 160 -0.88 -3.16 11.13
C ASP A 160 -1.05 -1.68 11.50
N SER A 161 -2.14 -1.40 12.19
CA SER A 161 -2.54 -0.07 12.65
C SER A 161 -2.68 -0.07 14.18
N GLY A 162 -2.71 1.12 14.77
CA GLY A 162 -2.99 1.29 16.18
C GLY A 162 -1.83 0.97 17.13
N LYS A 163 -2.11 1.05 18.43
CA LYS A 163 -1.08 1.07 19.47
C LYS A 163 -0.37 -0.26 19.69
N ASP A 164 -0.96 -1.37 19.25
CA ASP A 164 -0.42 -2.72 19.46
C ASP A 164 0.36 -3.26 18.25
N SER A 165 0.51 -2.46 17.19
CA SER A 165 1.30 -2.85 16.01
C SER A 165 2.75 -3.19 16.40
N GLY A 166 3.25 -4.30 15.86
CA GLY A 166 4.62 -4.79 16.05
C GLY A 166 5.70 -4.00 15.28
N PHE A 167 5.33 -2.99 14.49
CA PHE A 167 6.26 -2.13 13.77
C PHE A 167 5.86 -0.66 13.90
N LYS A 168 6.70 0.15 14.55
CA LYS A 168 6.38 1.53 14.94
C LYS A 168 7.40 2.52 14.44
N VAL A 169 6.97 3.71 14.06
CA VAL A 169 7.88 4.77 13.63
C VAL A 169 8.54 5.44 14.84
N THR A 170 9.86 5.55 14.82
CA THR A 170 10.66 6.15 15.89
C THR A 170 11.19 7.54 15.56
N GLY A 171 11.21 7.90 14.27
CA GLY A 171 11.62 9.22 13.78
C GLY A 171 11.55 9.31 12.26
N TRP A 172 11.67 10.53 11.74
CA TRP A 172 11.73 10.83 10.31
C TRP A 172 12.51 12.12 10.07
N GLU A 173 13.05 12.27 8.87
CA GLU A 173 13.78 13.44 8.42
C GLU A 173 13.71 13.60 6.91
N LEU A 174 14.00 14.81 6.41
CA LEU A 174 14.20 15.05 4.98
C LEU A 174 15.70 14.97 4.67
N ALA A 175 16.10 13.92 3.95
CA ALA A 175 17.48 13.71 3.53
C ALA A 175 17.69 14.16 2.08
N ALA A 176 18.93 14.48 1.73
CA ALA A 176 19.32 14.57 0.33
C ALA A 176 19.09 13.21 -0.34
N LYS A 177 18.63 13.22 -1.60
CA LYS A 177 18.53 11.99 -2.38
C LYS A 177 19.95 11.49 -2.65
N ALA A 178 20.26 10.27 -2.25
CA ALA A 178 21.51 9.64 -2.65
C ALA A 178 21.48 9.37 -4.17
N ASP A 179 22.55 9.75 -4.86
CA ASP A 179 22.77 9.52 -6.30
C ASP A 179 23.14 8.07 -6.62
#